data_AF-A0A7S4FMZ8-F1
#
_entry.id   AF-A0A7S4FMZ8-F1
#
_cell.length_a   1.000
_cell.length_b   1.000
_cell.length_c   1.000
_cell.angle_alpha   90.00
_cell.angle_beta   90.00
_cell.angle_gamma   90.00
#
_symmetry.space_group_name_H-M   'P 1'
#
loop_
_entity.id
_entity.type
_entity.pdbx_description
1 polymer ?
#
loop_
_entity_poly.entity_id
_entity_poly.type
_entity_poly.pdbx_seq_one_letter_code
_entity_poly.pdbx_strand_id
1 'polypeptide(L)'
;ELTLGFPRAALEGAPVEVGATVAIFPKNGAADVEAIGACLGLGLDELFEITPIEPFVPPDLHLPDDAVGSTPRRCTLRLALTHYFDIALPRADVLAFLAAFGQRGHREALEQLSTDADRYVAEVARPHVSLAAVLNANDSVWVPADRVAEFLSLLAPLEPRRYSICTAPPPVDGADEDLVPVTVIVSLVAGHNGLCASYLSAARAGDRVSGCIEPSEFPADPPPKVLFATGIGVSPVLGFVRAALRGAPA
;
A
#
# COMPACT_ATOMS: atom_id res chain seq x y z
N GLU A 1 11.36 -14.98 -0.10
CA GLU A 1 10.37 -15.19 -1.17
C GLU A 1 9.00 -15.37 -0.51
N LEU A 2 7.94 -14.83 -1.10
CA LEU A 2 6.56 -15.00 -0.66
C LEU A 2 5.72 -15.46 -1.86
N THR A 3 4.90 -16.50 -1.68
CA THR A 3 4.00 -17.01 -2.72
C THR A 3 2.56 -16.65 -2.42
N LEU A 4 1.89 -16.04 -3.40
CA LEU A 4 0.49 -15.63 -3.37
C LEU A 4 -0.30 -16.56 -4.30
N GLY A 5 -1.45 -17.05 -3.85
CA GLY A 5 -2.38 -17.82 -4.68
C GLY A 5 -3.46 -16.91 -5.26
N PHE A 6 -3.46 -16.72 -6.59
CA PHE A 6 -4.49 -15.95 -7.29
C PHE A 6 -5.59 -16.86 -7.80
N PRO A 7 -6.89 -16.56 -7.55
CA PRO A 7 -7.98 -17.32 -8.15
C PRO A 7 -7.86 -17.33 -9.67
N ARG A 8 -7.94 -18.51 -10.30
CA ARG A 8 -7.80 -18.65 -11.77
C ARG A 8 -8.79 -17.77 -12.53
N ALA A 9 -10.04 -17.73 -12.06
CA ALA A 9 -11.09 -16.88 -12.63
C ALA A 9 -10.74 -15.38 -12.61
N ALA A 10 -9.94 -14.92 -11.64
CA ALA A 10 -9.48 -13.53 -11.58
C ALA A 10 -8.38 -13.21 -12.60
N LEU A 11 -7.80 -14.23 -13.25
CA LEU A 11 -6.76 -14.11 -14.27
C LEU A 11 -7.30 -14.36 -15.70
N GLU A 12 -8.58 -14.69 -15.85
CA GLU A 12 -9.26 -14.89 -17.14
C GLU A 12 -9.40 -13.55 -17.87
N GLY A 13 -8.31 -13.09 -18.48
CA GLY A 13 -8.19 -11.80 -19.18
C GLY A 13 -6.82 -11.13 -19.02
N ALA A 14 -6.05 -11.53 -18.01
CA ALA A 14 -4.69 -11.05 -17.75
C ALA A 14 -3.83 -12.23 -17.25
N PRO A 15 -3.37 -13.12 -18.16
CA PRO A 15 -2.52 -14.25 -17.78
C PRO A 15 -1.20 -13.75 -17.19
N VAL A 16 -0.60 -14.55 -16.31
CA VAL A 16 0.69 -14.21 -15.69
C VAL A 16 1.79 -14.34 -16.73
N GLU A 17 2.34 -13.24 -17.19
CA GLU A 17 3.45 -13.21 -18.15
C GLU A 17 4.81 -13.11 -17.45
N VAL A 18 5.88 -13.45 -18.18
CA VAL A 18 7.24 -13.25 -17.68
C VAL A 18 7.53 -11.75 -17.61
N GLY A 19 8.03 -11.30 -16.45
CA GLY A 19 8.30 -9.88 -16.20
C GLY A 19 7.07 -9.08 -15.76
N ALA A 20 5.91 -9.72 -15.65
CA ALA A 20 4.73 -9.12 -15.04
C ALA A 20 4.99 -8.75 -13.57
N THR A 21 4.14 -7.86 -13.07
CA THR A 21 4.22 -7.31 -11.71
C THR A 21 2.95 -7.65 -10.96
N VAL A 22 3.05 -7.82 -9.64
CA VAL A 22 1.87 -7.85 -8.77
C VAL A 22 1.78 -6.54 -8.00
N ALA A 23 0.66 -5.85 -8.14
CA ALA A 23 0.29 -4.71 -7.34
C ALA A 23 -0.47 -5.23 -6.10
N ILE A 24 0.12 -5.03 -4.92
CA ILE A 24 -0.45 -5.45 -3.64
C ILE A 24 -1.03 -4.23 -2.93
N PHE A 25 -2.28 -4.31 -2.52
CA PHE A 25 -2.95 -3.26 -1.75
C PHE A 25 -2.75 -3.55 -0.25
N PRO A 26 -1.86 -2.82 0.44
CA PRO A 26 -1.66 -3.03 1.86
C PRO A 26 -2.82 -2.50 2.69
N LYS A 27 -2.79 -2.78 3.99
CA LYS A 27 -3.70 -2.18 4.97
C LYS A 27 -2.92 -1.60 6.13
N ASN A 28 -3.40 -0.49 6.68
CA ASN A 28 -2.84 0.08 7.90
C ASN A 28 -3.10 -0.82 9.12
N GLY A 29 -2.23 -0.71 10.13
CA GLY A 29 -2.36 -1.48 11.37
C GLY A 29 -3.57 -1.04 12.17
N ALA A 30 -4.29 -1.99 12.78
CA ALA A 30 -5.47 -1.68 13.58
C ALA A 30 -5.13 -0.71 14.74
N ALA A 31 -3.98 -0.87 15.38
CA ALA A 31 -3.54 0.03 16.45
C ALA A 31 -3.34 1.48 15.98
N ASP A 32 -2.80 1.69 14.78
CA ASP A 32 -2.62 3.04 14.22
C ASP A 32 -3.98 3.66 13.88
N VAL A 33 -4.89 2.87 13.30
CA VAL A 33 -6.26 3.30 12.99
C VAL A 33 -7.02 3.69 14.26
N GLU A 34 -6.90 2.90 15.33
CA GLU A 34 -7.52 3.21 16.63
C GLU A 34 -6.93 4.48 17.26
N ALA A 35 -5.61 4.63 17.24
CA ALA A 35 -4.93 5.81 17.78
C ALA A 35 -5.35 7.10 17.07
N ILE A 36 -5.45 7.06 15.73
CA ILE A 36 -5.95 8.19 14.95
C ILE A 36 -7.44 8.39 15.21
N GLY A 37 -8.25 7.33 15.22
CA GLY A 37 -9.68 7.44 15.52
C GLY A 37 -9.98 8.11 16.86
N ALA A 38 -9.17 7.83 17.89
CA ALA A 38 -9.32 8.41 19.21
C ALA A 38 -9.16 9.95 19.26
N CYS A 39 -8.43 10.54 18.30
CA CYS A 39 -8.28 11.99 18.20
C CYS A 39 -9.34 12.66 17.31
N LEU A 40 -10.26 11.89 16.70
CA LEU A 40 -11.28 12.41 15.80
C LEU A 40 -12.63 12.44 16.51
N GLY A 41 -13.38 13.52 16.36
CA GLY A 41 -14.70 13.71 16.94
C GLY A 41 -15.82 12.86 16.30
N LEU A 42 -15.47 11.82 15.53
CA LEU A 42 -16.39 10.89 14.86
C LEU A 42 -16.08 9.46 15.28
N GLY A 43 -17.13 8.63 15.39
CA GLY A 43 -16.95 7.22 15.67
C GLY A 43 -16.30 6.49 14.49
N LEU A 44 -15.31 5.62 14.77
CA LEU A 44 -14.63 4.84 13.73
C LEU A 44 -15.59 3.95 12.90
N ASP A 45 -16.67 3.48 13.53
CA ASP A 45 -17.65 2.59 12.92
C ASP A 45 -18.91 3.32 12.43
N GLU A 46 -18.92 4.66 12.50
CA GLU A 46 -20.00 5.46 11.93
C GLU A 46 -19.84 5.54 10.41
N LEU A 47 -20.96 5.37 9.69
CA LEU A 47 -21.00 5.52 8.25
C LEU A 47 -20.96 6.99 7.88
N PHE A 48 -20.06 7.34 6.97
CA PHE A 48 -19.98 8.66 6.37
C PHE A 48 -19.87 8.56 4.84
N GLU A 49 -20.23 9.64 4.19
CA GLU A 49 -20.22 9.74 2.73
C GLU A 49 -19.00 10.57 2.30
N ILE A 50 -18.07 9.93 1.59
CA ILE A 50 -16.93 10.60 0.97
C ILE A 50 -17.41 11.12 -0.37
N THR A 51 -17.45 12.44 -0.52
CA THR A 51 -17.73 13.10 -1.81
C THR A 51 -16.39 13.63 -2.34
N PRO A 52 -15.82 13.01 -3.40
CA PRO A 52 -14.62 13.54 -4.01
C PRO A 52 -14.86 14.97 -4.49
N ILE A 53 -13.95 15.88 -4.17
CA ILE A 53 -14.02 17.27 -4.66
C ILE A 53 -13.79 17.28 -6.19
N GLU A 54 -13.02 16.30 -6.70
CA GLU A 54 -12.94 15.92 -8.11
C GLU A 54 -12.83 14.38 -8.22
N PRO A 55 -13.38 13.73 -9.26
CA PRO A 55 -13.24 12.29 -9.44
C PRO A 55 -11.77 11.93 -9.73
N PHE A 56 -11.08 11.36 -8.75
CA PHE A 56 -9.79 10.70 -9.00
C PHE A 56 -10.04 9.39 -9.73
N VAL A 57 -9.85 9.42 -11.05
CA VAL A 57 -9.73 8.23 -11.89
C VAL A 57 -8.25 8.12 -12.25
N PRO A 58 -7.50 7.13 -11.75
CA PRO A 58 -6.15 6.86 -12.25
C PRO A 58 -6.24 6.72 -13.79
N PRO A 59 -5.47 7.51 -14.58
CA PRO A 59 -5.62 7.56 -16.04
C PRO A 59 -5.51 6.20 -16.75
N ASP A 60 -4.86 5.23 -16.09
CA ASP A 60 -4.43 3.97 -16.68
C ASP A 60 -5.11 2.74 -16.06
N LEU A 61 -6.06 2.92 -15.14
CA LEU A 61 -6.68 1.82 -14.41
C LEU A 61 -8.18 1.75 -14.72
N HIS A 62 -8.55 0.92 -15.71
CA HIS A 62 -9.95 0.53 -15.93
C HIS A 62 -10.41 -0.41 -14.82
N LEU A 63 -10.85 0.20 -13.72
CA LEU A 63 -11.49 -0.49 -12.61
C LEU A 63 -13.02 -0.38 -12.78
N PRO A 64 -13.81 -1.45 -12.57
CA PRO A 64 -15.25 -1.32 -12.41
C PRO A 64 -15.55 -0.32 -11.26
N ASP A 65 -16.74 0.30 -11.24
CA ASP A 65 -17.12 1.32 -10.24
C ASP A 65 -16.96 0.84 -8.77
N ASP A 66 -16.82 -0.48 -8.58
CA ASP A 66 -16.66 -1.19 -7.31
C ASP A 66 -15.19 -1.47 -6.95
N ALA A 67 -14.24 -1.13 -7.82
CA ALA A 67 -12.91 -1.69 -7.72
C ALA A 67 -11.94 -0.92 -6.82
N VAL A 68 -11.13 -1.76 -6.17
CA VAL A 68 -10.10 -1.50 -5.18
C VAL A 68 -9.17 -0.38 -5.66
N GLY A 69 -9.30 0.80 -5.05
CA GLY A 69 -8.45 1.96 -5.33
C GLY A 69 -9.22 3.29 -5.38
N SER A 70 -10.53 3.27 -5.61
CA SER A 70 -11.38 4.44 -5.36
C SER A 70 -11.85 4.44 -3.91
N THR A 71 -11.79 5.59 -3.24
CA THR A 71 -12.43 5.76 -1.93
C THR A 71 -13.93 5.49 -2.08
N PRO A 72 -14.49 4.51 -1.37
CA PRO A 72 -15.89 4.16 -1.51
C PRO A 72 -16.74 5.37 -1.10
N ARG A 73 -17.75 5.69 -1.92
CA ARG A 73 -18.64 6.83 -1.67
C ARG A 73 -19.25 6.77 -0.28
N ARG A 74 -19.56 5.58 0.24
CA ARG A 74 -20.02 5.38 1.62
C ARG A 74 -19.19 4.31 2.30
N CYS A 75 -18.55 4.66 3.40
CA CYS A 75 -17.82 3.71 4.24
C CYS A 75 -17.74 4.19 5.68
N THR A 76 -17.19 3.35 6.55
CA THR A 76 -16.84 3.74 7.92
C THR A 76 -15.45 4.37 7.96
N LEU A 77 -15.20 5.22 8.95
CA LEU A 77 -13.90 5.90 9.10
C LEU A 77 -12.78 4.88 9.32
N ARG A 78 -13.09 3.78 10.00
CA ARG A 78 -12.23 2.60 10.11
C ARG A 78 -11.83 2.07 8.76
N LEU A 79 -12.78 1.83 7.85
CA LEU A 79 -12.49 1.29 6.53
C LEU A 79 -11.64 2.28 5.72
N ALA A 80 -12.00 3.57 5.76
CA ALA A 80 -11.26 4.67 5.13
C ALA A 80 -9.78 4.68 5.54
N LEU A 81 -9.51 4.77 6.84
CA LEU A 81 -8.15 4.80 7.40
C LEU A 81 -7.41 3.47 7.25
N THR A 82 -8.12 2.35 7.18
CA THR A 82 -7.47 1.03 7.02
C THR A 82 -6.98 0.80 5.58
N HIS A 83 -7.75 1.22 4.58
CA HIS A 83 -7.56 0.78 3.19
C HIS A 83 -7.31 1.89 2.17
N TYR A 84 -7.63 3.14 2.48
CA TYR A 84 -7.72 4.17 1.44
C TYR A 84 -6.83 5.39 1.67
N PHE A 85 -6.41 5.65 2.91
CA PHE A 85 -5.54 6.78 3.23
C PHE A 85 -4.19 6.30 3.76
N ASP A 86 -3.12 6.95 3.28
CA ASP A 86 -1.79 6.78 3.84
C ASP A 86 -1.69 7.57 5.14
N ILE A 87 -1.51 6.83 6.23
CA ILE A 87 -1.32 7.34 7.59
C ILE A 87 0.04 6.91 8.18
N ALA A 88 0.90 6.28 7.36
CA ALA A 88 2.15 5.71 7.81
C ALA A 88 3.24 6.76 8.03
N LEU A 89 3.21 7.88 7.30
CA LEU A 89 4.11 9.01 7.51
C LEU A 89 3.34 10.34 7.37
N PRO A 90 3.24 11.15 8.43
CA PRO A 90 2.46 12.38 8.38
C PRO A 90 3.21 13.46 7.61
N ARG A 91 2.55 14.07 6.61
CA ARG A 91 3.07 15.23 5.90
C ARG A 91 3.02 16.49 6.77
N ALA A 92 3.87 17.47 6.44
CA ALA A 92 3.96 18.74 7.16
C ALA A 92 2.62 19.50 7.22
N ASP A 93 1.81 19.48 6.17
CA ASP A 93 0.49 20.13 6.14
C ASP A 93 -0.55 19.45 7.04
N VAL A 94 -0.52 18.11 7.13
CA VAL A 94 -1.33 17.35 8.10
C VAL A 94 -0.94 17.76 9.53
N LEU A 95 0.36 17.86 9.82
CA LEU A 95 0.85 18.30 11.14
C LEU A 95 0.42 19.75 11.45
N ALA A 96 0.53 20.65 10.48
CA ALA A 96 0.10 22.04 10.62
C ALA A 96 -1.41 22.15 10.92
N PHE A 97 -2.23 21.37 10.22
CA PHE A 97 -3.66 21.29 10.48
C PHE A 97 -3.95 20.79 11.90
N LEU A 98 -3.32 19.69 12.31
CA LEU A 98 -3.54 19.08 13.63
C LEU A 98 -3.10 19.99 14.79
N ALA A 99 -2.09 20.82 14.57
CA ALA A 99 -1.61 21.75 15.59
C ALA A 99 -2.71 22.70 16.10
N ALA A 100 -3.64 23.12 15.23
CA ALA A 100 -4.75 23.99 15.60
C ALA A 100 -5.71 23.38 16.64
N PHE A 101 -5.63 22.06 16.86
CA PHE A 101 -6.52 21.29 17.71
C PHE A 101 -5.84 20.73 18.96
N GLY A 102 -4.58 21.10 19.23
CA GLY A 102 -3.84 20.73 20.43
C GLY A 102 -3.76 21.84 21.48
N GLN A 103 -3.48 21.47 22.73
CA GLN A 103 -3.11 22.42 23.79
C GLN A 103 -1.74 23.05 23.49
N ARG A 104 -1.43 24.18 24.15
CA ARG A 104 -0.25 25.03 23.85
C ARG A 104 1.04 24.25 23.56
N GLY A 105 1.43 23.32 24.43
CA GLY A 105 2.69 22.56 24.27
C GLY A 105 2.69 21.62 23.06
N HIS A 106 1.61 20.87 22.86
CA HIS A 106 1.47 19.96 21.71
C HIS A 106 1.27 20.71 20.40
N ARG A 107 0.53 21.83 20.43
CA ARG A 107 0.41 22.75 19.29
C ARG A 107 1.78 23.25 18.86
N GLU A 108 2.56 23.80 19.80
CA GLU A 108 3.91 24.31 19.49
C GLU A 108 4.82 23.21 18.93
N ALA A 109 4.74 21.98 19.47
CA ALA A 109 5.50 20.85 18.95
C ALA A 109 5.12 20.49 17.50
N LEU A 110 3.82 20.42 17.20
CA LEU A 110 3.32 20.13 15.85
C LEU A 110 3.62 21.26 14.86
N GLU A 111 3.48 22.53 15.28
CA GLU A 111 3.86 23.69 14.49
C GLU A 111 5.34 23.65 14.11
N GLN A 112 6.21 23.33 15.06
CA GLN A 112 7.65 23.18 14.83
C GLN A 112 7.93 22.04 13.84
N LEU A 113 7.31 20.86 14.01
CA LEU A 113 7.46 19.75 13.07
C LEU A 113 6.91 20.07 11.67
N SER A 114 5.92 20.96 11.55
CA SER A 114 5.34 21.35 10.26
C SER A 114 6.14 22.43 9.52
N THR A 115 6.92 23.24 10.23
CA THR A 115 7.59 24.44 9.67
C THR A 115 9.11 24.28 9.57
N ASP A 116 9.72 23.51 10.46
CA ASP A 116 11.15 23.23 10.46
C ASP A 116 11.43 21.90 9.72
N ALA A 117 11.89 22.01 8.47
CA ALA A 117 12.16 20.87 7.61
C ALA A 117 13.29 19.97 8.14
N ASP A 118 14.33 20.55 8.75
CA ASP A 118 15.46 19.77 9.28
C ASP A 118 15.00 18.95 10.49
N ARG A 119 14.19 19.56 11.35
CA ARG A 119 13.59 18.89 12.49
C ARG A 119 12.60 17.79 12.07
N TYR A 120 11.71 18.08 11.12
CA TYR A 120 10.81 17.08 10.55
C TYR A 120 11.59 15.87 10.02
N VAL A 121 12.67 16.10 9.29
CA VAL A 121 13.51 15.02 8.76
C VAL A 121 14.16 14.21 9.88
N ALA A 122 14.69 14.88 10.92
CA ALA A 122 15.38 14.23 12.02
C ALA A 122 14.44 13.42 12.92
N GLU A 123 13.27 13.95 13.25
CA GLU A 123 12.35 13.40 14.25
C GLU A 123 11.24 12.53 13.65
N VAL A 124 10.86 12.74 12.38
CA VAL A 124 9.70 12.05 11.76
C VAL A 124 10.12 11.25 10.54
N ALA A 125 10.66 11.90 9.51
CA ALA A 125 10.86 11.25 8.21
C ALA A 125 11.94 10.16 8.23
N ARG A 126 13.13 10.46 8.78
CA ARG A 126 14.24 9.50 8.86
C ARG A 126 13.95 8.31 9.78
N PRO A 127 13.37 8.48 10.99
CA PRO A 127 12.99 7.35 11.84
C PRO A 127 11.68 6.68 11.44
N HIS A 128 10.96 7.15 10.40
CA HIS A 128 9.66 6.64 9.99
C HIS A 128 8.60 6.64 11.11
N VAL A 129 8.48 7.75 11.83
CA VAL A 129 7.46 7.89 12.90
C VAL A 129 6.08 8.06 12.27
N SER A 130 5.15 7.17 12.62
CA SER A 130 3.79 7.17 12.08
C SER A 130 2.95 8.33 12.61
N LEU A 131 1.87 8.67 11.88
CA LEU A 131 0.93 9.69 12.34
C LEU A 131 0.32 9.34 13.71
N ALA A 132 -0.02 8.06 13.91
CA ALA A 132 -0.47 7.55 15.19
C ALA A 132 0.55 7.77 16.32
N ALA A 133 1.84 7.51 16.06
CA ALA A 133 2.89 7.76 17.05
C ALA A 133 3.05 9.25 17.37
N VAL A 134 2.97 10.13 16.36
CA VAL A 134 2.96 11.58 16.56
C VAL A 134 1.77 12.02 17.41
N LEU A 135 0.56 11.52 17.13
CA LEU A 135 -0.64 11.85 17.89
C LEU A 135 -0.60 11.31 19.32
N ASN A 136 -0.06 10.10 19.54
CA ASN A 136 0.14 9.55 20.88
C ASN A 136 1.11 10.41 21.72
N ALA A 137 2.14 11.01 21.10
CA ALA A 137 3.04 11.94 21.77
C ALA A 137 2.43 13.34 21.99
N ASN A 138 1.28 13.63 21.35
CA ASN A 138 0.57 14.90 21.38
C ASN A 138 -0.92 14.66 21.73
N ASP A 139 -1.15 13.91 22.81
CA ASP A 139 -2.44 13.31 23.19
C ASP A 139 -3.58 14.31 23.46
N SER A 140 -3.27 15.60 23.57
CA SER A 140 -4.29 16.65 23.70
C SER A 140 -4.97 17.02 22.38
N VAL A 141 -4.47 16.53 21.25
CA VAL A 141 -5.03 16.85 19.92
C VAL A 141 -6.40 16.22 19.80
N TRP A 142 -7.41 17.03 19.51
CA TRP A 142 -8.77 16.56 19.29
C TRP A 142 -9.44 17.33 18.16
N VAL A 143 -9.64 16.67 17.01
CA VAL A 143 -10.25 17.25 15.81
C VAL A 143 -11.77 17.16 15.92
N PRO A 144 -12.50 18.29 15.95
CA PRO A 144 -13.95 18.30 15.97
C PRO A 144 -14.59 17.59 14.77
N ALA A 145 -15.78 17.02 14.96
CA ALA A 145 -16.51 16.25 13.95
C ALA A 145 -16.66 17.00 12.61
N ASP A 146 -16.95 18.31 12.65
CA ASP A 146 -17.11 19.18 11.50
C ASP A 146 -15.81 19.46 10.72
N ARG A 147 -14.65 19.12 11.30
CA ARG A 147 -13.32 19.28 10.69
C ARG A 147 -12.68 17.97 10.23
N VAL A 148 -13.31 16.81 10.49
CA VAL A 148 -12.76 15.51 10.08
C VAL A 148 -12.68 15.38 8.55
N ALA A 149 -13.65 15.92 7.81
CA ALA A 149 -13.61 15.88 6.34
C ALA A 149 -12.39 16.62 5.77
N GLU A 150 -12.02 17.75 6.37
CA GLU A 150 -10.83 18.51 5.98
C GLU A 150 -9.55 17.73 6.32
N PHE A 151 -9.48 17.14 7.51
CA PHE A 151 -8.37 16.24 7.89
C PHE A 151 -8.17 15.12 6.86
N LEU A 152 -9.24 14.41 6.51
CA LEU A 152 -9.18 13.31 5.53
C LEU A 152 -8.75 13.81 4.14
N SER A 153 -9.14 15.02 3.75
CA SER A 153 -8.74 15.61 2.45
C SER A 153 -7.25 15.94 2.35
N LEU A 154 -6.55 16.06 3.48
CA LEU A 154 -5.10 16.30 3.53
C LEU A 154 -4.30 15.00 3.42
N LEU A 155 -4.92 13.85 3.72
CA LEU A 155 -4.25 12.55 3.65
C LEU A 155 -4.09 12.12 2.19
N ALA A 156 -2.90 11.59 1.88
CA ALA A 156 -2.66 11.01 0.57
C ALA A 156 -3.45 9.70 0.41
N PRO A 157 -3.89 9.34 -0.80
CA PRO A 157 -4.43 8.01 -1.07
C PRO A 157 -3.40 6.93 -0.76
N LEU A 158 -3.87 5.80 -0.23
CA LEU A 158 -3.02 4.62 0.00
C LEU A 158 -2.76 3.92 -1.33
N GLU A 159 -1.51 3.99 -1.81
CA GLU A 159 -1.13 3.40 -3.09
C GLU A 159 -0.79 1.91 -2.99
N PRO A 160 -1.08 1.11 -4.04
CA PRO A 160 -0.61 -0.26 -4.12
C PRO A 160 0.92 -0.31 -4.24
N ARG A 161 1.53 -1.34 -3.64
CA ARG A 161 2.96 -1.61 -3.78
C ARG A 161 3.20 -2.69 -4.82
N ARG A 162 4.02 -2.35 -5.81
CA ARG A 162 4.39 -3.22 -6.93
C ARG A 162 5.60 -4.10 -6.60
N TYR A 163 5.49 -5.39 -6.93
CA TYR A 163 6.56 -6.37 -6.82
C TYR A 163 6.69 -7.16 -8.11
N SER A 164 7.88 -7.19 -8.70
CA SER A 164 8.12 -8.01 -9.89
C SER A 164 7.99 -9.49 -9.57
N ILE A 165 7.23 -10.21 -10.38
CA ILE A 165 7.01 -11.65 -10.22
C ILE A 165 8.29 -12.41 -10.56
N CYS A 166 8.71 -13.31 -9.68
CA CYS A 166 9.91 -14.14 -9.89
C CYS A 166 9.59 -15.58 -10.29
N THR A 167 8.32 -15.98 -10.32
CA THR A 167 7.89 -17.29 -10.87
C THR A 167 7.79 -17.26 -12.38
N ALA A 168 8.03 -18.41 -13.01
CA ALA A 168 7.66 -18.59 -14.41
C ALA A 168 6.13 -18.75 -14.53
N PRO A 169 5.52 -18.26 -15.63
CA PRO A 169 4.11 -18.46 -15.94
C PRO A 169 3.68 -19.91 -15.76
N PRO A 170 2.52 -20.18 -15.12
CA PRO A 170 2.00 -21.54 -15.03
C PRO A 170 1.75 -22.11 -16.44
N PRO A 171 1.86 -23.44 -16.62
CA PRO A 171 1.51 -24.06 -17.91
C PRO A 171 0.04 -23.80 -18.26
N VAL A 172 -0.21 -23.61 -19.56
CA VAL A 172 -1.55 -23.35 -20.12
C VAL A 172 -2.45 -24.58 -19.98
N ASP A 173 -1.88 -25.78 -20.06
CA ASP A 173 -2.58 -27.06 -19.95
C ASP A 173 -2.17 -27.79 -18.66
N GLY A 174 -3.15 -28.17 -17.83
CA GLY A 174 -2.95 -29.19 -16.78
C GLY A 174 -2.93 -28.75 -15.33
N ALA A 175 -3.46 -27.57 -14.97
CA ALA A 175 -3.63 -27.21 -13.57
C ALA A 175 -5.12 -27.23 -13.16
N ASP A 176 -5.55 -28.36 -12.59
CA ASP A 176 -6.82 -28.54 -11.85
C ASP A 176 -6.87 -27.70 -10.55
N GLU A 177 -5.93 -26.77 -10.35
CA GLU A 177 -5.88 -25.91 -9.17
C GLU A 177 -6.67 -24.61 -9.41
N ASP A 178 -7.59 -24.33 -8.48
CA ASP A 178 -8.37 -23.09 -8.40
C ASP A 178 -7.49 -21.85 -8.17
N LEU A 179 -6.26 -22.04 -7.67
CA LEU A 179 -5.30 -20.99 -7.37
C LEU A 179 -4.05 -21.12 -8.25
N VAL A 180 -3.61 -19.99 -8.80
CA VAL A 180 -2.37 -19.84 -9.55
C VAL A 180 -1.30 -19.26 -8.62
N PRO A 181 -0.19 -19.99 -8.37
CA PRO A 181 0.86 -19.50 -7.49
C PRO A 181 1.74 -18.45 -8.19
N VAL A 182 1.91 -17.30 -7.53
CA VAL A 182 2.77 -16.19 -7.95
C VAL A 182 3.76 -15.89 -6.83
N THR A 183 5.06 -15.98 -7.11
CA THR A 183 6.09 -15.70 -6.10
C THR A 183 6.73 -14.34 -6.33
N VAL A 184 6.96 -13.61 -5.25
CA VAL A 184 7.69 -12.34 -5.22
C VAL A 184 8.80 -12.34 -4.18
N ILE A 185 9.73 -11.41 -4.33
CA ILE A 185 10.78 -11.14 -3.36
C ILE A 185 10.44 -9.85 -2.61
N VAL A 186 10.17 -9.99 -1.30
CA VAL A 186 10.01 -8.86 -0.39
C VAL A 186 11.31 -8.67 0.37
N SER A 187 11.88 -7.47 0.32
CA SER A 187 13.04 -7.10 1.15
C SER A 187 12.55 -6.57 2.48
N LEU A 188 13.09 -7.12 3.57
CA LEU A 188 12.83 -6.67 4.93
C LEU A 188 14.12 -6.08 5.51
N VAL A 189 14.00 -4.89 6.09
CA VAL A 189 15.08 -4.19 6.79
C VAL A 189 14.70 -4.10 8.26
N ALA A 190 15.60 -4.55 9.14
CA ALA A 190 15.36 -4.55 10.59
C ALA A 190 15.00 -3.12 11.06
N GLY A 191 13.80 -2.98 11.64
CA GLY A 191 13.30 -1.71 12.19
C GLY A 191 12.80 -0.68 11.18
N HIS A 192 12.97 -0.90 9.87
CA HIS A 192 12.69 0.10 8.83
C HIS A 192 11.92 -0.51 7.66
N ASN A 193 10.85 -1.24 7.96
CA ASN A 193 9.98 -1.82 6.94
C ASN A 193 8.87 -0.84 6.58
N GLY A 194 8.71 -0.57 5.29
CA GLY A 194 7.54 0.16 4.78
C GLY A 194 6.24 -0.62 5.01
N LEU A 195 5.11 0.08 4.94
CA LEU A 195 3.78 -0.46 5.25
C LEU A 195 3.49 -1.82 4.58
N CYS A 196 3.67 -1.93 3.27
CA CYS A 196 3.38 -3.18 2.54
C CYS A 196 4.35 -4.31 2.92
N ALA A 197 5.63 -4.01 3.15
CA ALA A 197 6.59 -5.01 3.58
C ALA A 197 6.25 -5.55 4.98
N SER A 198 5.88 -4.68 5.91
CA SER A 198 5.39 -5.06 7.24
C SER A 198 4.09 -5.88 7.15
N TYR A 199 3.14 -5.42 6.34
CA TYR A 199 1.86 -6.11 6.08
C TYR A 199 2.07 -7.55 5.58
N LEU A 200 2.92 -7.73 4.57
CA LEU A 200 3.23 -9.05 4.00
C LEU A 200 4.05 -9.91 4.95
N SER A 201 4.94 -9.33 5.75
CA SER A 201 5.74 -10.07 6.74
C SER A 201 4.89 -10.64 7.90
N ALA A 202 3.76 -10.00 8.20
CA ALA A 202 2.84 -10.43 9.23
C ALA A 202 1.76 -11.42 8.72
N ALA A 203 1.62 -11.56 7.40
CA ALA A 203 0.62 -12.44 6.79
C ALA A 203 0.96 -13.92 7.03
N ARG A 204 -0.09 -14.71 7.24
CA ARG A 204 -0.02 -16.17 7.44
C ARG A 204 -0.61 -16.91 6.25
N ALA A 205 -0.24 -18.18 6.10
CA ALA A 205 -0.84 -19.04 5.09
C ALA A 205 -2.37 -19.09 5.28
N GLY A 206 -3.11 -18.83 4.21
CA GLY A 206 -4.58 -18.74 4.22
C GLY A 206 -5.13 -17.32 4.42
N ASP A 207 -4.30 -16.34 4.79
CA ASP A 207 -4.74 -14.95 4.84
C ASP A 207 -5.05 -14.44 3.43
N ARG A 208 -6.09 -13.61 3.33
CA ARG A 208 -6.45 -12.95 2.08
C ARG A 208 -5.65 -11.67 1.91
N VAL A 209 -4.98 -11.55 0.77
CA VAL A 209 -4.25 -10.36 0.36
C VAL A 209 -4.92 -9.79 -0.89
N SER A 210 -5.29 -8.51 -0.84
CA SER A 210 -5.80 -7.81 -2.01
C SER A 210 -4.65 -7.47 -2.97
N GLY A 211 -4.79 -7.83 -4.23
CA GLY A 211 -3.82 -7.53 -5.26
C GLY A 211 -4.33 -7.83 -6.65
N CYS A 212 -3.64 -7.30 -7.65
CA CYS A 212 -3.88 -7.59 -9.06
C CYS A 212 -2.55 -7.78 -9.79
N ILE A 213 -2.62 -8.45 -10.94
CA ILE A 213 -1.46 -8.62 -11.82
C ILE A 213 -1.49 -7.49 -12.85
N GLU A 214 -0.35 -6.82 -12.97
CA GLU A 214 -0.11 -5.81 -13.99
C GLU A 214 0.78 -6.43 -15.09
N PRO A 215 0.49 -6.13 -16.37
CA PRO A 215 1.27 -6.64 -17.50
C PRO A 215 2.77 -6.32 -17.41
N SER A 216 3.55 -7.09 -18.15
CA SER A 216 5.00 -6.86 -18.23
C SER A 216 5.30 -5.59 -19.02
N GLU A 217 6.13 -4.71 -18.44
CA GLU A 217 6.71 -3.57 -19.16
C GLU A 217 7.98 -3.95 -19.95
N PHE A 218 8.43 -5.21 -19.84
CA PHE A 218 9.62 -5.67 -20.53
C PHE A 218 9.34 -5.95 -22.03
N PRO A 219 10.30 -5.68 -22.93
CA PRO A 219 10.16 -6.03 -24.33
C PRO A 219 9.95 -7.53 -24.55
N ALA A 220 9.01 -7.87 -25.44
CA ALA A 220 8.66 -9.23 -25.82
C ALA A 220 9.68 -9.91 -26.77
N ASP A 221 10.86 -9.32 -26.97
CA ASP A 221 11.85 -9.80 -27.94
C ASP A 221 12.33 -11.23 -27.64
N PRO A 222 12.57 -12.06 -28.67
CA PRO A 222 13.09 -13.41 -28.50
C PRO A 222 14.54 -13.39 -27.97
N PRO A 223 15.02 -14.48 -27.36
CA PRO A 223 16.42 -14.60 -26.91
C PRO A 223 17.42 -14.45 -28.07
N PRO A 224 18.70 -14.09 -27.79
CA PRO A 224 19.32 -14.00 -26.47
C PRO A 224 19.01 -12.68 -25.73
N LYS A 225 18.72 -12.77 -24.42
CA LYS A 225 18.55 -11.61 -23.53
C LYS A 225 19.78 -11.49 -22.61
N VAL A 226 20.30 -10.27 -22.44
CA VAL A 226 21.32 -9.97 -21.42
C VAL A 226 20.61 -9.32 -20.23
N LEU A 227 20.64 -10.01 -19.08
CA LEU A 227 19.92 -9.60 -17.88
C LEU A 227 20.91 -9.07 -16.84
N PHE A 228 20.67 -7.87 -16.32
CA PHE A 228 21.43 -7.28 -15.22
C PHE A 228 20.54 -7.14 -14.00
N ALA A 229 21.06 -7.50 -12.82
CA ALA A 229 20.33 -7.39 -11.56
C ALA A 229 21.26 -6.95 -10.42
N THR A 230 20.72 -6.09 -9.56
CA THR A 230 21.32 -5.72 -8.27
C THR A 230 20.24 -5.74 -7.19
N GLY A 231 20.58 -6.24 -6.00
CA GLY A 231 19.62 -6.36 -4.89
C GLY A 231 18.31 -7.07 -5.28
N ILE A 232 17.17 -6.46 -4.96
CA ILE A 232 15.83 -6.98 -5.30
C ILE A 232 15.53 -6.99 -6.81
N GLY A 233 16.32 -6.29 -7.63
CA GLY A 233 16.23 -6.34 -9.09
C GLY A 233 16.50 -7.74 -9.66
N VAL A 234 16.95 -8.69 -8.84
CA VAL A 234 17.03 -10.11 -9.19
C VAL A 234 15.66 -10.77 -9.40
N SER A 235 14.57 -10.19 -8.84
CA SER A 235 13.22 -10.76 -8.91
C SER A 235 12.74 -11.02 -10.35
N PRO A 236 12.70 -10.02 -11.27
CA PRO A 236 12.30 -10.26 -12.65
C PRO A 236 13.30 -11.18 -13.39
N VAL A 237 14.60 -11.07 -13.10
CA VAL A 237 15.63 -11.93 -13.72
C VAL A 237 15.39 -13.40 -13.41
N LEU A 238 15.04 -13.74 -12.17
CA LEU A 238 14.65 -15.10 -11.79
C LEU A 238 13.41 -15.57 -12.56
N GLY A 239 12.43 -14.69 -12.79
CA GLY A 239 11.27 -14.99 -13.63
C GLY A 239 11.68 -15.38 -15.05
N PHE A 240 12.52 -14.57 -15.71
CA PHE A 240 13.04 -14.87 -17.05
C PHE A 240 13.86 -16.16 -17.10
N VAL A 241 14.77 -16.38 -16.15
CA VAL A 241 15.59 -17.59 -16.09
C VAL A 241 14.73 -18.84 -15.88
N ARG A 242 13.79 -18.80 -14.92
CA ARG A 242 12.87 -19.92 -14.65
C ARG A 242 11.99 -20.23 -15.86
N ALA A 243 11.54 -19.21 -16.60
CA ALA A 243 10.77 -19.41 -17.83
C ALA A 243 11.60 -20.06 -18.95
N ALA A 244 12.84 -19.60 -19.14
CA ALA A 244 13.76 -20.20 -20.11
C ALA A 244 14.06 -21.68 -19.78
N LEU A 245 14.24 -22.01 -18.50
CA LEU A 245 14.48 -23.39 -18.05
C LEU A 245 13.26 -24.30 -18.27
N ARG A 246 12.03 -23.78 -18.17
CA ARG A 246 10.80 -24.56 -18.46
C ARG A 246 10.62 -24.86 -19.95
N GLY A 247 11.10 -24.00 -20.83
CA GLY A 247 11.03 -24.18 -22.29
C GLY A 247 12.18 -24.98 -22.89
N ALA A 248 13.20 -25.34 -22.10
CA ALA A 248 14.33 -26.12 -22.58
C ALA A 248 13.95 -27.62 -22.73
N PRO A 249 14.31 -28.29 -23.84
CA PRO A 249 14.19 -29.74 -23.91
C PRO A 249 15.09 -30.40 -22.85
N ALA A 250 14.56 -31.44 -22.19
CA ALA A 250 15.26 -32.24 -21.19
C ALA A 250 16.45 -33.00 -21.75
#